data_AF-A0A9X4CME9-F1
#
_entry.id   AF-A0A9X4CME9-F1
#
_cell.length_a   1.000
_cell.length_b   1.000
_cell.length_c   1.000
_cell.angle_alpha   90.00
_cell.angle_beta   90.00
_cell.angle_gamma   90.00
#
_symmetry.space_group_name_H-M   'P 1'
#
loop_
_entity.id
_entity.type
_entity.pdbx_description
1 polymer ?
#
loop_
_entity_poly.entity_id
_entity_poly.type
_entity_poly.pdbx_seq_one_letter_code
_entity_poly.pdbx_strand_id
1 'polypeptide(L)' 'MPDASLSTSFSGFHRGASYTLERESIDRWNYSFSFANKVKSGTVQTRLGLLAVRRVRMIIDRALKNG' A
#
# COMPACT_ATOMS: atom_id res chain seq x y z
N MET A 1 -2.02 13.26 26.72
CA MET A 1 -1.77 13.92 25.42
C MET A 1 -1.47 12.83 24.40
N PRO A 2 -2.37 12.50 23.45
CA PRO A 2 -2.02 11.63 22.33
C PRO A 2 -1.37 12.47 21.22
N ASP A 3 -0.12 12.16 20.89
CA ASP A 3 0.60 12.71 19.74
C ASP A 3 0.00 12.13 18.45
N ALA A 4 -1.07 12.74 17.96
CA ALA A 4 -1.70 12.40 16.69
C ALA A 4 -1.06 13.23 15.57
N SER A 5 0.12 12.86 15.10
CA SER A 5 0.75 13.37 13.86
C SER A 5 1.97 12.51 13.57
N LEU A 6 1.94 11.47 12.73
CA LEU A 6 1.70 11.52 11.29
C LEU A 6 1.38 10.10 10.79
N SER A 7 0.11 9.68 10.83
CA SER A 7 -0.34 8.51 10.07
C SER A 7 -0.27 8.85 8.59
N THR A 8 0.94 8.79 8.01
CA THR A 8 1.15 9.06 6.60
C THR A 8 0.45 7.95 5.82
N SER A 9 -0.70 8.26 5.23
CA SER A 9 -1.44 7.35 4.38
C SER A 9 -1.37 7.79 2.93
N PHE A 10 -1.21 6.84 2.02
CA PHE A 10 -1.23 7.06 0.59
C PHE A 10 -2.34 6.22 -0.01
N SER A 11 -3.35 6.84 -0.60
CA SER A 11 -4.35 6.14 -1.39
C SER A 11 -4.14 6.44 -2.87
N GLY A 12 -4.55 5.51 -3.74
CA GLY A 12 -4.45 5.70 -5.17
C GLY A 12 -5.18 4.62 -5.95
N PHE A 13 -5.21 4.81 -7.25
CA PHE A 13 -5.76 3.84 -8.20
C PHE A 13 -4.69 3.49 -9.23
N HIS A 14 -4.53 2.20 -9.51
CA HIS A 14 -3.54 1.71 -10.46
C HIS A 14 -4.10 0.54 -11.27
N ARG A 15 -4.22 0.72 -12.60
CA ARG A 15 -4.62 -0.32 -13.57
C ARG A 15 -5.88 -1.12 -13.19
N GLY A 16 -6.90 -0.46 -12.63
CA GLY A 16 -8.14 -1.14 -12.22
C GLY A 16 -8.19 -1.54 -10.75
N ALA A 17 -7.10 -1.37 -10.00
CA ALA A 17 -7.01 -1.69 -8.58
C ALA A 17 -6.96 -0.43 -7.72
N SER A 18 -7.86 -0.33 -6.74
CA SER A 18 -7.79 0.70 -5.71
C SER A 18 -6.87 0.22 -4.61
N TYR A 19 -5.92 1.05 -4.18
CA TYR A 19 -4.99 0.71 -3.12
C TYR A 19 -4.88 1.80 -2.07
N THR A 20 -4.65 1.38 -0.84
CA THR A 20 -4.35 2.20 0.33
C THR A 20 -3.05 1.70 0.95
N LEU A 21 -2.20 2.62 1.35
CA LEU A 21 -1.04 2.39 2.20
C LEU A 21 -1.21 3.24 3.45
N GLU A 22 -0.87 2.67 4.59
CA GLU A 22 -0.88 3.34 5.88
C GLU A 22 0.47 3.11 6.55
N ARG A 23 1.12 4.17 7.00
CA ARG A 23 2.34 4.05 7.77
C ARG A 23 2.00 3.50 9.16
N GLU A 24 2.41 2.27 9.41
CA GLU A 24 2.27 1.61 10.72
C GLU A 24 3.45 1.96 11.65
N SER A 25 4.64 2.18 11.10
CA SER A 25 5.84 2.57 11.83
C SER A 25 6.85 3.29 10.92
N ILE A 26 7.92 3.86 11.47
CA ILE A 26 9.00 4.54 10.71
C ILE A 26 9.48 3.69 9.51
N ASP A 27 9.58 2.38 9.72
CA ASP A 27 10.08 1.39 8.77
C ASP A 27 9.00 0.45 8.24
N ARG A 28 7.71 0.63 8.58
CA ARG A 28 6.66 -0.35 8.25
C ARG A 28 5.41 0.32 7.73
N TRP A 29 4.92 -0.16 6.60
CA TRP A 29 3.71 0.31 5.96
C TRP A 29 2.77 -0.86 5.77
N ASN A 30 1.52 -0.70 6.18
CA ASN A 30 0.46 -1.60 5.82
C ASN A 30 -0.08 -1.19 4.45
N TYR A 31 -0.39 -2.15 3.59
CA TYR A 31 -1.02 -1.89 2.32
C TYR A 31 -2.24 -2.79 2.16
N SER A 32 -3.27 -2.27 1.53
CA SER A 32 -4.45 -3.01 1.11
C SER A 32 -4.84 -2.57 -0.27
N PHE A 33 -5.17 -3.50 -1.15
CA PHE A 33 -5.70 -3.18 -2.46
C PHE A 33 -6.81 -4.15 -2.85
N SER A 34 -7.77 -3.64 -3.59
CA SER A 34 -8.87 -4.41 -4.15
C SER A 34 -8.80 -4.37 -5.66
N PHE A 35 -8.88 -5.55 -6.28
CA PHE A 35 -8.89 -5.71 -7.72
C PHE A 35 -9.77 -6.90 -8.12
N ALA A 36 -10.66 -6.71 -9.09
CA ALA A 36 -11.49 -7.76 -9.70
C ALA A 36 -12.07 -8.76 -8.67
N ASN A 37 -12.74 -8.25 -7.64
CA ASN A 37 -13.34 -9.02 -6.55
C ASN A 37 -12.37 -9.72 -5.57
N LYS A 38 -11.07 -9.43 -5.65
CA LYS A 38 -10.04 -9.92 -4.72
C LYS A 38 -9.50 -8.75 -3.91
N VAL A 39 -9.59 -8.86 -2.59
CA VAL A 39 -8.91 -7.95 -1.66
C VAL A 39 -7.60 -8.60 -1.23
N LYS A 40 -6.49 -7.90 -1.41
CA LYS A 40 -5.17 -8.31 -0.95
C LYS A 40 -4.62 -7.25 -0.02
N SER A 41 -4.15 -7.69 1.13
CA SER A 41 -3.50 -6.84 2.12
C SER A 41 -2.18 -7.46 2.56
N GLY A 42 -1.30 -6.63 3.11
CA GLY A 42 -0.03 -7.06 3.64
C GLY A 42 0.78 -5.89 4.16
N THR A 43 2.02 -6.13 4.57
CA THR A 43 2.92 -5.09 5.04
C THR A 43 4.17 -5.03 4.19
N VAL A 44 4.70 -3.82 4.01
CA VAL A 44 6.00 -3.57 3.39
C VAL A 44 6.90 -2.87 4.39
N GLN A 45 8.07 -3.46 4.63
CA GLN A 45 9.06 -2.90 5.53
C GLN A 45 10.00 -1.98 4.72
N THR A 46 9.81 -0.68 4.85
CA THR A 46 10.66 0.35 4.25
C THR A 46 10.49 1.71 4.94
N ARG A 47 11.58 2.50 4.99
CA ARG A 47 11.56 3.89 5.48
C ARG A 47 10.91 4.86 4.51
N LEU A 48 11.02 4.59 3.22
CA LEU A 48 10.66 5.53 2.16
C LEU A 48 9.22 5.28 1.71
N GLY A 49 8.32 6.24 1.95
CA GLY A 49 6.92 6.14 1.52
C GLY A 49 6.79 5.96 0.00
N LEU A 50 7.62 6.65 -0.78
CA LEU A 50 7.67 6.50 -2.23
C LEU A 50 8.06 5.06 -2.65
N LEU A 51 8.96 4.41 -1.91
CA LEU A 51 9.36 3.04 -2.16
C LEU A 51 8.25 2.05 -1.78
N ALA A 52 7.52 2.32 -0.70
CA ALA A 52 6.35 1.55 -0.30
C ALA A 52 5.29 1.57 -1.41
N VAL A 53 4.95 2.76 -1.92
CA VAL A 53 4.00 2.94 -3.03
C VAL A 53 4.49 2.18 -4.28
N ARG A 54 5.78 2.29 -4.61
CA ARG A 54 6.35 1.59 -5.79
C ARG A 54 6.28 0.07 -5.65
N ARG A 55 6.52 -0.48 -4.45
CA ARG A 55 6.35 -1.92 -4.18
C ARG A 55 4.89 -2.35 -4.35
N VAL A 56 3.95 -1.61 -3.79
CA VAL A 56 2.52 -1.95 -3.89
C VAL A 56 2.05 -1.90 -5.34
N ARG A 57 2.46 -0.89 -6.12
CA ARG A 57 2.21 -0.86 -7.58
C ARG A 57 2.76 -2.10 -8.29
N MET A 58 3.99 -2.53 -7.98
CA MET A 58 4.55 -3.76 -8.54
C MET A 58 3.80 -5.03 -8.11
N ILE A 59 3.29 -5.10 -6.88
CA ILE A 59 2.47 -6.23 -6.40
C ILE A 59 1.15 -6.28 -7.18
N ILE A 60 0.51 -5.11 -7.41
CA ILE A 60 -0.69 -4.98 -8.22
C ILE A 60 -0.39 -5.41 -9.67
N ASP A 61 0.68 -4.90 -10.29
CA ASP A 61 1.08 -5.28 -11.65
C ASP A 61 1.34 -6.79 -11.78
N ARG A 62 1.99 -7.41 -10.79
CA ARG A 62 2.19 -8.88 -10.75
C ARG A 62 0.86 -9.63 -10.59
N ALA A 63 -0.04 -9.13 -9.75
CA ALA A 63 -1.36 -9.72 -9.57
C ALA A 63 -2.21 -9.62 -10.85
N LEU A 64 -2.07 -8.53 -11.61
CA LEU A 64 -2.74 -8.32 -12.90
C LEU A 64 -2.16 -9.17 -14.02
N LYS A 65 -0.83 -9.34 -14.07
CA LYS A 65 -0.16 -10.11 -15.13
C LYS A 65 -0.39 -11.63 -15.01
N ASN A 66 -0.62 -12.12 -13.80
CA ASN A 66 -0.90 -13.53 -13.51
C ASN A 66 -2.41 -13.81 -13.35
N GLY A 67 -3.28 -12.85 -13.66
CA GLY A 67 -4.73 -12.98 -13.59
C GLY A 67 -5.35 -13.45 -14.90
#